data_AF-A0AB39D2Q9-F1
#
_entry.id   AF-A0AB39D2Q9-F1
#
_cell.length_a   1.000
_cell.length_b   1.000
_cell.length_c   1.000
_cell.angle_alpha   90.00
_cell.angle_beta   90.00
_cell.angle_gamma   90.00
#
_symmetry.space_group_name_H-M   'P 1'
#
loop_
_entity.id
_entity.type
_entity.pdbx_description
1 polymer ?
#
loop_
_entity_poly.entity_id
_entity_poly.type
_entity_poly.pdbx_seq_one_letter_code
_entity_poly.pdbx_strand_id
1 'polypeptide(L)'
;MTNVQQPKQATIDGSPDPNEPSPNMIVRVNAMAVKLVYPFIAQNDIRYYLNDINIRPLEDDTVMLVATDGHRYIVARDLNGFAEKEVVVSISKDALKHAANAKHTLDVMSNGSAMISDEVAQPLFIQPGNSLIDGDFPRIERVASTIGYQEGISGAINPKYLNDALSIAKNFGGSIRFFTRDSDSPLTFVLGGLGDMECFGGIMKLRDSFEALPTWFPKPTEAATLAEL
;
A
#
# COMPACT_ATOMS: atom_id res chain seq x y z
N MET A 1 -31.70 61.47 14.20
CA MET A 1 -30.51 60.69 13.83
C MET A 1 -30.99 59.46 13.10
N THR A 2 -31.03 59.53 11.78
CA THR A 2 -31.59 58.50 10.89
C THR A 2 -30.54 57.42 10.67
N ASN A 3 -30.88 56.19 11.07
CA ASN A 3 -30.01 55.03 10.96
C ASN A 3 -29.99 54.56 9.50
N VAL A 4 -28.88 54.81 8.80
CA VAL A 4 -28.69 54.37 7.41
C VAL A 4 -28.32 52.88 7.44
N GLN A 5 -29.26 52.02 7.08
CA GLN A 5 -28.98 50.62 6.80
C GLN A 5 -28.09 50.54 5.56
N GLN A 6 -26.85 50.06 5.75
CA GLN A 6 -25.99 49.68 4.63
C GLN A 6 -26.65 48.52 3.85
N PRO A 7 -26.66 48.57 2.51
CA PRO A 7 -27.22 47.48 1.71
C PRO A 7 -26.37 46.22 1.91
N LYS A 8 -27.04 45.11 2.29
CA LYS A 8 -26.46 43.77 2.29
C LYS A 8 -26.04 43.44 0.87
N GLN A 9 -24.73 43.40 0.65
CA GLN A 9 -24.12 42.95 -0.58
C GLN A 9 -24.45 41.46 -0.73
N ALA A 10 -25.17 41.11 -1.79
CA ALA A 10 -25.48 39.72 -2.11
C ALA A 10 -24.16 38.97 -2.36
N THR A 11 -23.86 37.97 -1.56
CA THR A 11 -22.77 37.02 -1.78
C THR A 11 -23.07 36.20 -3.03
N ILE A 12 -22.14 36.20 -3.96
CA ILE A 12 -22.16 35.33 -5.13
C ILE A 12 -21.87 33.92 -4.61
N ASP A 13 -22.78 32.97 -4.82
CA ASP A 13 -22.58 31.57 -4.46
C ASP A 13 -21.29 31.05 -5.11
N GLY A 14 -20.28 30.72 -4.29
CA GLY A 14 -19.03 30.07 -4.73
C GLY A 14 -17.73 30.79 -4.35
N SER A 15 -17.75 31.95 -3.69
CA SER A 15 -16.52 32.48 -3.07
C SER A 15 -16.21 31.69 -1.79
N PRO A 16 -15.01 31.09 -1.65
CA PRO A 16 -14.63 30.36 -0.43
C PRO A 16 -14.76 31.28 0.79
N ASP A 17 -15.24 30.72 1.91
CA ASP A 17 -15.34 31.46 3.16
C ASP A 17 -13.95 32.02 3.50
N PRO A 18 -13.78 33.34 3.65
CA PRO A 18 -12.49 33.94 3.98
C PRO A 18 -11.92 33.48 5.33
N ASN A 19 -12.69 32.74 6.14
CA ASN A 19 -12.23 32.13 7.39
C ASN A 19 -11.84 30.65 7.25
N GLU A 20 -12.03 30.00 6.10
CA GLU A 20 -11.52 28.65 5.89
C GLU A 20 -9.98 28.68 5.77
N PRO A 21 -9.26 27.81 6.50
CA PRO A 21 -7.82 27.75 6.40
C PRO A 21 -7.41 27.37 4.98
N SER A 22 -6.44 28.12 4.44
CA SER A 22 -5.87 27.82 3.12
C SER A 22 -5.40 26.35 3.06
N PRO A 23 -5.70 25.62 1.97
CA PRO A 23 -5.26 24.24 1.82
C PRO A 23 -3.75 24.12 2.03
N ASN A 24 -3.34 23.22 2.92
CA ASN A 24 -1.95 22.90 3.22
C ASN A 24 -1.66 21.45 2.82
N MET A 25 -0.40 21.15 2.54
CA MET A 25 0.04 19.79 2.26
C MET A 25 0.00 18.97 3.56
N ILE A 26 -0.68 17.84 3.54
CA ILE A 26 -0.82 16.93 4.70
C ILE A 26 -0.08 15.61 4.49
N VAL A 27 0.20 15.24 3.24
CA VAL A 27 1.01 14.06 2.89
C VAL A 27 1.93 14.42 1.73
N ARG A 28 3.18 13.95 1.82
CA ARG A 28 4.12 13.84 0.71
C ARG A 28 4.84 12.50 0.82
N VAL A 29 4.70 11.65 -0.18
CA VAL A 29 5.37 10.34 -0.21
C VAL A 29 5.95 10.06 -1.59
N ASN A 30 6.90 9.14 -1.66
CA ASN A 30 7.41 8.61 -2.90
C ASN A 30 6.28 8.01 -3.74
N ALA A 31 6.07 8.53 -4.95
CA ALA A 31 5.02 8.04 -5.84
C ALA A 31 5.24 6.56 -6.21
N MET A 32 6.49 6.10 -6.29
CA MET A 32 6.79 4.69 -6.54
C MET A 32 6.26 3.78 -5.43
N ALA A 33 6.26 4.22 -4.17
CA ALA A 33 5.66 3.47 -3.06
C ALA A 33 4.15 3.29 -3.27
N VAL A 34 3.46 4.34 -3.72
CA VAL A 34 2.02 4.29 -4.06
C VAL A 34 1.76 3.26 -5.15
N LYS A 35 2.56 3.28 -6.22
CA LYS A 35 2.45 2.33 -7.34
C LYS A 35 2.76 0.89 -6.92
N LEU A 36 3.71 0.72 -6.01
CA LEU A 36 4.09 -0.58 -5.46
C LEU A 36 2.96 -1.19 -4.64
N VAL A 37 2.31 -0.42 -3.76
CA VAL A 37 1.26 -0.95 -2.88
C VAL A 37 -0.11 -1.08 -3.56
N TYR A 38 -0.40 -0.24 -4.55
CA TYR A 38 -1.72 -0.16 -5.21
C TYR A 38 -2.33 -1.51 -5.62
N PRO A 39 -1.59 -2.50 -6.18
CA PRO A 39 -2.19 -3.76 -6.63
C PRO A 39 -2.80 -4.62 -5.50
N PHE A 40 -2.57 -4.27 -4.23
CA PHE A 40 -3.07 -4.98 -3.07
C PHE A 40 -4.33 -4.36 -2.46
N ILE A 41 -4.84 -3.25 -3.00
CA ILE A 41 -6.13 -2.68 -2.57
C ILE A 41 -7.27 -3.63 -2.96
N ALA A 42 -8.35 -3.62 -2.18
CA ALA A 42 -9.59 -4.28 -2.56
C ALA A 42 -10.20 -3.65 -3.82
N GLN A 43 -11.09 -4.37 -4.51
CA GLN A 43 -11.76 -3.87 -5.71
C GLN A 43 -13.26 -3.97 -5.53
N ASN A 44 -13.95 -2.83 -5.50
CA ASN A 44 -15.40 -2.73 -5.28
C ASN A 44 -15.84 -3.42 -3.96
N ASP A 45 -15.02 -3.35 -2.92
CA ASP A 45 -15.37 -3.86 -1.59
C ASP A 45 -16.34 -2.89 -0.90
N ILE A 46 -17.28 -3.46 -0.14
CA ILE A 46 -18.25 -2.69 0.66
C ILE A 46 -17.56 -1.89 1.78
N ARG A 47 -16.42 -2.37 2.27
CA ARG A 47 -15.51 -1.64 3.15
C ARG A 47 -14.70 -0.72 2.26
N TYR A 48 -15.34 0.35 1.82
CA TYR A 48 -14.85 1.19 0.73
C TYR A 48 -13.44 1.75 0.98
N TYR A 49 -13.06 1.99 2.25
CA TYR A 49 -11.70 2.39 2.65
C TYR A 49 -10.61 1.34 2.35
N LEU A 50 -10.95 0.07 2.09
CA LEU A 50 -10.00 -0.96 1.63
C LEU A 50 -9.73 -0.88 0.12
N ASN A 51 -10.56 -0.15 -0.64
CA ASN A 51 -10.32 0.08 -2.06
C ASN A 51 -9.20 1.10 -2.31
N ASP A 52 -8.60 1.64 -1.25
CA ASP A 52 -7.68 2.77 -1.26
C ASP A 52 -6.46 2.50 -0.35
N ILE A 53 -5.51 3.44 -0.33
CA ILE A 53 -4.22 3.26 0.35
C ILE A 53 -4.24 3.99 1.69
N ASN A 54 -3.90 3.29 2.77
CA ASN A 54 -3.67 3.91 4.07
C ASN A 54 -2.24 4.46 4.13
N ILE A 55 -2.11 5.73 4.52
CA ILE A 55 -0.83 6.42 4.67
C ILE A 55 -0.78 6.99 6.09
N ARG A 56 0.29 6.69 6.82
CA ARG A 56 0.43 7.14 8.22
C ARG A 56 1.86 7.45 8.61
N PRO A 57 2.06 8.46 9.47
CA PRO A 57 3.36 8.69 10.09
C PRO A 57 3.73 7.56 11.04
N LEU A 58 5.03 7.28 11.12
CA LEU A 58 5.66 6.42 12.12
C LEU A 58 6.32 7.28 13.21
N GLU A 59 6.67 6.66 14.33
CA GLU A 59 7.30 7.35 15.48
C GLU A 59 8.71 7.89 15.18
N ASP A 60 9.34 7.41 14.11
CA ASP A 60 10.67 7.81 13.68
C ASP A 60 10.66 8.79 12.49
N ASP A 61 9.58 9.56 12.37
CA ASP A 61 9.35 10.60 11.35
C ASP A 61 9.36 10.07 9.91
N THR A 62 9.26 8.75 9.71
CA THR A 62 9.06 8.14 8.39
C THR A 62 7.58 7.87 8.13
N VAL A 63 7.23 7.49 6.90
CA VAL A 63 5.84 7.22 6.52
C VAL A 63 5.65 5.79 6.09
N MET A 64 4.55 5.19 6.51
CA MET A 64 4.14 3.86 6.09
C MET A 64 2.90 3.95 5.19
N LEU A 65 2.96 3.25 4.06
CA LEU A 65 1.87 3.04 3.14
C LEU A 65 1.41 1.59 3.25
N VAL A 66 0.09 1.37 3.36
CA VAL A 66 -0.50 0.05 3.50
C VAL A 66 -1.65 -0.11 2.51
N ALA A 67 -1.67 -1.24 1.82
CA ALA A 67 -2.79 -1.69 1.00
C ALA A 67 -3.14 -3.14 1.34
N THR A 68 -4.43 -3.45 1.41
CA THR A 68 -4.94 -4.79 1.74
C THR A 68 -6.32 -5.03 1.13
N ASP A 69 -6.59 -6.27 0.76
CA ASP A 69 -7.91 -6.76 0.37
C ASP A 69 -8.52 -7.67 1.46
N GLY A 70 -7.84 -7.81 2.60
CA GLY A 70 -8.21 -8.70 3.70
C GLY A 70 -7.69 -10.14 3.55
N HIS A 71 -7.24 -10.56 2.36
CA HIS A 71 -6.60 -11.86 2.12
C HIS A 71 -5.09 -11.76 1.93
N ARG A 72 -4.61 -10.57 1.61
CA ARG A 72 -3.21 -10.24 1.48
C ARG A 72 -3.00 -8.76 1.76
N TYR A 73 -1.78 -8.42 2.10
CA TYR A 73 -1.39 -7.05 2.34
C TYR A 73 0.03 -6.80 1.84
N ILE A 74 0.32 -5.53 1.63
CA ILE A 74 1.66 -5.04 1.40
C ILE A 74 1.84 -3.72 2.16
N VAL A 75 3.05 -3.55 2.67
CA VAL A 75 3.48 -2.41 3.46
C VAL A 75 4.76 -1.89 2.84
N ALA A 76 4.75 -0.63 2.45
CA ALA A 76 5.94 0.10 2.04
C ALA A 76 6.26 1.17 3.08
N ARG A 77 7.53 1.31 3.42
CA ARG A 77 8.02 2.41 4.25
C ARG A 77 8.82 3.37 3.38
N ASP A 78 8.42 4.63 3.42
CA ASP A 78 9.12 5.74 2.81
C ASP A 78 9.91 6.49 3.89
N LEU A 79 11.23 6.38 3.83
CA LEU A 79 12.14 6.97 4.80
C LEU A 79 12.19 8.50 4.72
N ASN A 80 11.78 9.09 3.59
CA ASN A 80 11.78 10.54 3.37
C ASN A 80 10.37 11.11 3.25
N GLY A 81 9.36 10.29 3.51
CA GLY A 81 7.96 10.69 3.45
C GLY A 81 7.58 11.64 4.59
N PHE A 82 6.49 12.36 4.38
CA PHE A 82 5.84 13.20 5.37
C PHE A 82 4.35 12.89 5.40
N ALA A 83 3.77 12.74 6.58
CA ALA A 83 2.34 12.66 6.79
C ALA A 83 2.00 13.35 8.12
N GLU A 84 1.13 14.35 8.08
CA GLU A 84 0.69 15.08 9.29
C GLU A 84 -0.11 14.16 10.22
N LYS A 85 -0.89 13.26 9.64
CA LYS A 85 -1.76 12.29 10.34
C LYS A 85 -2.03 11.08 9.44
N GLU A 86 -2.61 10.05 10.04
CA GLU A 86 -3.14 8.92 9.28
C GLU A 86 -4.29 9.36 8.36
N VAL A 87 -4.23 8.97 7.10
CA VAL A 87 -5.25 9.22 6.07
C VAL A 87 -5.43 8.01 5.17
N VAL A 88 -6.61 7.88 4.57
CA VAL A 88 -6.87 6.95 3.47
C VAL A 88 -6.96 7.75 2.18
N VAL A 89 -6.13 7.39 1.20
CA VAL A 89 -5.96 8.14 -0.05
C VAL A 89 -6.36 7.27 -1.22
N SER A 90 -7.37 7.73 -1.96
CA SER A 90 -7.75 7.15 -3.25
C SER A 90 -6.82 7.61 -4.35
N ILE A 91 -6.44 6.69 -5.22
CA ILE A 91 -5.54 6.95 -6.35
C ILE A 91 -6.11 6.33 -7.61
N SER A 92 -6.22 7.15 -8.66
CA SER A 92 -6.66 6.71 -9.98
C SER A 92 -5.58 5.91 -10.69
N LYS A 93 -6.00 4.96 -11.54
CA LYS A 93 -5.06 4.18 -12.38
C LYS A 93 -4.25 5.06 -13.33
N ASP A 94 -4.77 6.22 -13.72
CA ASP A 94 -4.05 7.18 -14.56
C ASP A 94 -2.91 7.84 -13.81
N ALA A 95 -3.11 8.21 -12.54
CA ALA A 95 -2.04 8.71 -11.68
C ALA A 95 -0.84 7.74 -11.62
N LEU A 96 -1.10 6.43 -11.54
CA LEU A 96 -0.04 5.39 -11.46
C LEU A 96 0.90 5.35 -12.67
N LYS A 97 0.49 5.90 -13.82
CA LYS A 97 1.35 6.03 -15.01
C LYS A 97 2.48 7.03 -14.76
N HIS A 98 2.24 8.03 -13.92
CA HIS A 98 3.19 9.07 -13.54
C HIS A 98 4.00 8.70 -12.28
N ALA A 99 3.65 7.62 -11.60
CA ALA A 99 4.27 7.15 -10.36
C ALA A 99 5.43 6.14 -10.57
N ALA A 100 6.13 6.19 -11.71
CA ALA A 100 7.10 5.16 -12.10
C ALA A 100 8.56 5.47 -11.75
N ASN A 101 8.85 6.65 -11.22
CA ASN A 101 10.20 7.11 -10.90
C ASN A 101 10.31 7.35 -9.40
N ALA A 102 11.38 6.85 -8.79
CA ALA A 102 11.65 6.95 -7.36
C ALA A 102 11.82 8.38 -6.84
N LYS A 103 12.02 9.37 -7.72
CA LYS A 103 12.11 10.79 -7.32
C LYS A 103 10.78 11.55 -7.40
N HIS A 104 9.75 10.94 -7.99
CA HIS A 104 8.44 11.58 -8.07
C HIS A 104 7.74 11.47 -6.72
N THR A 105 6.94 12.48 -6.38
CA THR A 105 6.16 12.49 -5.13
C THR A 105 4.66 12.46 -5.42
N LEU A 106 3.90 11.84 -4.52
CA LEU A 106 2.48 12.08 -4.35
C LEU A 106 2.32 13.10 -3.23
N ASP A 107 1.72 14.24 -3.56
CA ASP A 107 1.37 15.28 -2.59
C ASP A 107 -0.15 15.29 -2.42
N VAL A 108 -0.63 15.25 -1.18
CA VAL A 108 -2.05 15.35 -0.83
C VAL A 108 -2.27 16.55 0.07
N MET A 109 -3.27 17.35 -0.27
CA MET A 109 -3.64 18.58 0.41
C MET A 109 -4.80 18.34 1.40
N SER A 110 -4.95 19.20 2.40
CA SER A 110 -6.00 19.11 3.42
C SER A 110 -7.43 19.22 2.87
N ASN A 111 -7.60 19.79 1.67
CA ASN A 111 -8.87 19.87 0.97
C ASN A 111 -9.15 18.66 0.05
N GLY A 112 -8.29 17.64 0.07
CA GLY A 112 -8.48 16.42 -0.72
C GLY A 112 -7.86 16.43 -2.11
N SER A 113 -7.34 17.56 -2.57
CA SER A 113 -6.58 17.61 -3.83
C SER A 113 -5.32 16.76 -3.72
N ALA A 114 -5.04 15.96 -4.75
CA ALA A 114 -3.80 15.19 -4.85
C ALA A 114 -3.12 15.41 -6.20
N MET A 115 -1.78 15.42 -6.19
CA MET A 115 -0.98 15.54 -7.40
C MET A 115 0.25 14.65 -7.34
N ILE A 116 0.70 14.18 -8.51
CA ILE A 116 2.02 13.60 -8.68
C ILE A 116 2.92 14.65 -9.28
N SER A 117 4.06 14.88 -8.64
CA SER A 117 5.07 15.87 -9.05
C SER A 117 6.40 15.21 -9.37
N ASP A 118 7.20 15.84 -10.22
CA ASP A 118 8.58 15.44 -10.47
C ASP A 118 9.55 15.92 -9.37
N GLU A 119 10.84 15.64 -9.55
CA GLU A 119 11.91 16.00 -8.62
C GLU A 119 12.15 17.50 -8.42
N VAL A 120 11.59 18.35 -9.29
CA VAL A 120 11.66 19.82 -9.18
C VAL A 120 10.28 20.42 -8.85
N ALA A 121 9.38 19.60 -8.30
CA ALA A 121 8.04 19.96 -7.88
C ALA A 121 7.13 20.49 -9.00
N GLN A 122 7.38 20.09 -10.25
CA GLN A 122 6.45 20.35 -11.35
C GLN A 122 5.36 19.26 -11.39
N PRO A 123 4.07 19.63 -11.51
CA PRO A 123 2.99 18.67 -11.54
C PRO A 123 3.04 17.85 -12.84
N LEU A 124 3.14 16.53 -12.70
CA LEU A 124 3.03 15.56 -13.79
C LEU A 124 1.59 15.08 -14.00
N PHE A 125 0.82 15.04 -12.92
CA PHE A 125 -0.58 14.65 -12.93
C PHE A 125 -1.32 15.30 -11.77
N ILE A 126 -2.50 15.85 -12.03
CA ILE A 126 -3.41 16.37 -11.01
C ILE A 126 -4.62 15.44 -10.98
N GLN A 127 -4.87 14.83 -9.81
CA GLN A 127 -5.98 13.92 -9.67
C GLN A 127 -7.32 14.67 -9.64
N PRO A 128 -8.29 14.30 -10.49
CA PRO A 128 -9.62 14.84 -10.40
C PRO A 128 -10.34 14.37 -9.13
N GLY A 129 -11.06 15.28 -8.48
CA GLY A 129 -11.92 14.99 -7.34
C GLY A 129 -11.21 14.98 -5.99
N ASN A 130 -11.94 14.55 -4.96
CA ASN A 130 -11.42 14.42 -3.61
C ASN A 130 -10.73 13.06 -3.45
N SER A 131 -9.46 13.09 -3.05
CA SER A 131 -8.63 11.90 -2.86
C SER A 131 -8.66 11.39 -1.42
N LEU A 132 -9.20 12.15 -0.47
CA LEU A 132 -9.34 11.74 0.92
C LEU A 132 -10.62 10.93 1.10
N ILE A 133 -10.46 9.76 1.71
CA ILE A 133 -11.53 8.81 1.97
C ILE A 133 -11.73 8.69 3.47
N ASP A 134 -12.96 8.86 3.92
CA ASP A 134 -13.31 8.69 5.33
C ASP A 134 -13.34 7.21 5.69
N GLY A 135 -12.72 6.79 6.79
CA GLY A 135 -12.88 5.42 7.27
C GLY A 135 -11.75 4.96 8.18
N ASP A 136 -12.07 3.99 9.02
CA ASP A 136 -11.11 3.39 9.95
C ASP A 136 -10.38 2.23 9.27
N PHE A 137 -9.19 2.49 8.75
CA PHE A 137 -8.38 1.46 8.14
C PHE A 137 -7.93 0.41 9.17
N PRO A 138 -7.97 -0.89 8.84
CA PRO A 138 -7.59 -1.93 9.80
C PRO A 138 -6.10 -1.83 10.17
N ARG A 139 -5.80 -1.98 11.47
CA ARG A 139 -4.43 -2.03 12.00
C ARG A 139 -3.75 -3.33 11.58
N ILE A 140 -3.01 -3.27 10.48
CA ILE A 140 -2.37 -4.43 9.85
C ILE A 140 -1.38 -5.14 10.78
N GLU A 141 -0.79 -4.42 11.74
CA GLU A 141 0.16 -4.94 12.73
C GLU A 141 -0.43 -6.08 13.57
N ARG A 142 -1.77 -6.13 13.69
CA ARG A 142 -2.46 -7.24 14.36
C ARG A 142 -2.29 -8.58 13.63
N VAL A 143 -2.02 -8.54 12.33
CA VAL A 143 -1.82 -9.71 11.46
C VAL A 143 -0.35 -9.83 11.03
N ALA A 144 0.32 -8.70 10.85
CA ALA A 144 1.66 -8.57 10.28
C ALA A 144 2.81 -8.66 11.30
N SER A 145 2.58 -9.26 12.48
CA SER A 145 3.64 -9.46 13.48
C SER A 145 4.81 -10.22 12.86
N THR A 146 6.02 -9.67 12.95
CA THR A 146 7.25 -10.31 12.45
C THR A 146 7.89 -11.28 13.46
N ILE A 147 7.30 -11.41 14.65
CA ILE A 147 7.83 -12.22 15.74
C ILE A 147 7.57 -13.70 15.48
N GLY A 148 8.63 -14.51 15.59
CA GLY A 148 8.57 -15.97 15.50
C GLY A 148 8.59 -16.53 14.07
N TYR A 149 8.75 -15.67 13.06
CA TYR A 149 8.86 -16.10 11.67
C TYR A 149 10.24 -16.70 11.37
N GLN A 150 10.25 -17.75 10.56
CA GLN A 150 11.45 -18.40 10.04
C GLN A 150 11.41 -18.38 8.52
N GLU A 151 12.59 -18.31 7.90
CA GLU A 151 12.69 -18.36 6.44
C GLU A 151 12.16 -19.68 5.89
N GLY A 152 11.38 -19.59 4.81
CA GLY A 152 10.76 -20.74 4.15
C GLY A 152 9.32 -20.47 3.74
N ILE A 153 8.76 -21.43 3.00
CA ILE A 153 7.36 -21.43 2.56
C ILE A 153 6.69 -22.67 3.13
N SER A 154 5.56 -22.49 3.82
CA SER A 154 4.76 -23.57 4.40
C SER A 154 3.27 -23.22 4.41
N GLY A 155 2.43 -24.25 4.32
CA GLY A 155 0.97 -24.12 4.15
C GLY A 155 0.57 -23.75 2.72
N ALA A 156 -0.70 -23.98 2.36
CA ALA A 156 -1.17 -23.55 1.06
C ALA A 156 -1.62 -22.10 1.06
N ILE A 157 -1.47 -21.49 -0.11
CA ILE A 157 -1.83 -20.11 -0.39
C ILE A 157 -2.58 -20.07 -1.71
N ASN A 158 -3.35 -19.02 -1.92
CA ASN A 158 -3.95 -18.78 -3.22
C ASN A 158 -2.84 -18.44 -4.25
N PRO A 159 -2.72 -19.19 -5.36
CA PRO A 159 -1.66 -18.97 -6.34
C PRO A 159 -1.73 -17.59 -7.02
N LYS A 160 -2.93 -17.00 -7.14
CA LYS A 160 -3.09 -15.62 -7.64
C LYS A 160 -2.37 -14.63 -6.72
N TYR A 161 -2.51 -14.80 -5.40
CA TYR A 161 -1.88 -13.89 -4.44
C TYR A 161 -0.36 -14.03 -4.43
N LEU A 162 0.15 -15.26 -4.57
CA LEU A 162 1.57 -15.49 -4.77
C LEU A 162 2.08 -14.81 -6.05
N ASN A 163 1.37 -14.98 -7.17
CA ASN A 163 1.74 -14.37 -8.44
C ASN A 163 1.82 -12.85 -8.35
N ASP A 164 0.90 -12.21 -7.64
CA ASP A 164 0.91 -10.75 -7.50
C ASP A 164 2.10 -10.27 -6.64
N ALA A 165 2.46 -11.00 -5.56
CA ALA A 165 3.68 -10.72 -4.80
C ALA A 165 4.96 -10.88 -5.66
N LEU A 166 5.04 -11.96 -6.45
CA LEU A 166 6.13 -12.19 -7.40
C LEU A 166 6.18 -11.10 -8.49
N SER A 167 5.02 -10.62 -8.93
CA SER A 167 4.91 -9.56 -9.94
C SER A 167 5.43 -8.23 -9.40
N ILE A 168 5.18 -7.89 -8.13
CA ILE A 168 5.80 -6.71 -7.51
C ILE A 168 7.31 -6.88 -7.42
N ALA A 169 7.79 -8.03 -6.94
CA ALA A 169 9.22 -8.31 -6.85
C ALA A 169 9.92 -8.17 -8.21
N LYS A 170 9.29 -8.65 -9.29
CA LYS A 170 9.79 -8.53 -10.67
C LYS A 170 9.82 -7.09 -11.19
N ASN A 171 8.80 -6.30 -10.85
CA ASN A 171 8.61 -4.96 -11.44
C ASN A 171 9.33 -3.84 -10.67
N PHE A 172 9.51 -4.01 -9.36
CA PHE A 172 10.07 -2.98 -8.49
C PHE A 172 11.33 -3.43 -7.76
N GLY A 173 11.41 -4.70 -7.38
CA GLY A 173 12.53 -5.23 -6.62
C GLY A 173 13.59 -5.93 -7.47
N GLY A 174 14.60 -6.45 -6.79
CA GLY A 174 15.57 -7.40 -7.33
C GLY A 174 15.47 -8.79 -6.73
N SER A 175 14.81 -8.93 -5.57
CA SER A 175 14.66 -10.20 -4.87
C SER A 175 13.42 -10.23 -3.96
N ILE A 176 12.97 -11.44 -3.63
CA ILE A 176 11.90 -11.70 -2.66
C ILE A 176 12.32 -12.86 -1.76
N ARG A 177 12.10 -12.70 -0.46
CA ARG A 177 12.29 -13.77 0.54
C ARG A 177 10.99 -14.04 1.25
N PHE A 178 10.75 -15.31 1.58
CA PHE A 178 9.53 -15.76 2.21
C PHE A 178 9.81 -16.27 3.62
N PHE A 179 8.86 -16.03 4.50
CA PHE A 179 8.92 -16.39 5.91
C PHE A 179 7.58 -16.97 6.38
N THR A 180 7.64 -17.98 7.23
CA THR A 180 6.46 -18.59 7.84
C THR A 180 6.64 -18.83 9.33
N ARG A 181 5.52 -18.90 10.06
CA ARG A 181 5.49 -19.20 11.50
C ARG A 181 4.67 -20.44 11.82
N ASP A 182 3.36 -20.37 11.57
CA ASP A 182 2.39 -21.43 11.88
C ASP A 182 1.28 -21.48 10.82
N SER A 183 0.30 -22.36 10.97
CA SER A 183 -0.82 -22.54 10.02
C SER A 183 -1.79 -21.37 9.96
N ASP A 184 -1.91 -20.58 11.03
CA ASP A 184 -2.87 -19.48 11.14
C ASP A 184 -2.26 -18.12 10.80
N SER A 185 -0.94 -18.06 10.70
CA SER A 185 -0.18 -16.86 10.34
C SER A 185 -0.02 -16.73 8.81
N PRO A 186 0.01 -15.52 8.27
CA PRO A 186 0.25 -15.31 6.85
C PRO A 186 1.61 -15.89 6.42
N LEU A 187 1.72 -16.26 5.14
CA LEU A 187 3.02 -16.34 4.47
C LEU A 187 3.53 -14.92 4.27
N THR A 188 4.53 -14.52 5.05
CA THR A 188 5.13 -13.19 4.96
C THR A 188 6.21 -13.19 3.90
N PHE A 189 6.36 -12.08 3.18
CA PHE A 189 7.45 -11.88 2.25
C PHE A 189 8.10 -10.51 2.43
N VAL A 190 9.40 -10.43 2.15
CA VAL A 190 10.17 -9.19 2.14
C VAL A 190 10.76 -8.99 0.75
N LEU A 191 10.69 -7.77 0.25
CA LEU A 191 11.25 -7.39 -1.05
C LEU A 191 12.61 -6.72 -0.86
N GLY A 192 13.61 -7.16 -1.63
CA GLY A 192 14.93 -6.53 -1.70
C GLY A 192 15.11 -5.75 -3.00
N GLY A 193 16.09 -4.83 -3.00
CA GLY A 193 16.47 -4.07 -4.20
C GLY A 193 15.59 -2.85 -4.49
N LEU A 194 14.93 -2.27 -3.47
CA LEU A 194 14.04 -1.12 -3.59
C LEU A 194 14.71 0.24 -3.33
N GLY A 195 16.04 0.28 -3.31
CA GLY A 195 16.79 1.49 -2.93
C GLY A 195 16.54 1.87 -1.47
N ASP A 196 16.06 3.09 -1.25
CA ASP A 196 15.79 3.65 0.09
C ASP A 196 14.38 3.30 0.63
N MET A 197 13.63 2.44 -0.06
CA MET A 197 12.33 1.97 0.43
C MET A 197 12.47 0.58 1.06
N GLU A 198 11.75 0.39 2.16
CA GLU A 198 11.58 -0.94 2.77
C GLU A 198 10.20 -1.46 2.42
N CYS A 199 10.08 -2.75 2.08
CA CYS A 199 8.79 -3.33 1.79
C CYS A 199 8.68 -4.77 2.29
N PHE A 200 7.54 -5.05 2.91
CA PHE A 200 7.13 -6.41 3.23
C PHE A 200 5.64 -6.57 3.03
N GLY A 201 5.17 -7.80 2.92
CA GLY A 201 3.76 -8.11 2.77
C GLY A 201 3.44 -9.48 3.30
N GLY A 202 2.18 -9.87 3.20
CA GLY A 202 1.71 -11.17 3.65
C GLY A 202 0.56 -11.69 2.83
N ILE A 203 0.46 -13.01 2.73
CA ILE A 203 -0.62 -13.74 2.07
C ILE A 203 -1.25 -14.67 3.09
N MET A 204 -2.55 -14.54 3.32
CA MET A 204 -3.28 -15.42 4.23
C MET A 204 -3.30 -16.85 3.68
N LYS A 205 -3.03 -17.82 4.56
CA LYS A 205 -3.03 -19.24 4.22
C LYS A 205 -4.46 -19.77 4.08
N LEU A 206 -4.62 -20.79 3.24
CA LEU A 206 -5.88 -21.52 3.09
C LEU A 206 -5.95 -22.62 4.17
N ARG A 207 -7.09 -22.70 4.87
CA ARG A 207 -7.28 -23.69 5.94
C ARG A 207 -7.48 -25.13 5.42
N ASP A 208 -8.10 -25.28 4.25
CA ASP A 208 -8.55 -26.60 3.73
C ASP A 208 -7.61 -27.20 2.69
N SER A 209 -6.29 -27.08 2.89
CA SER A 209 -5.32 -27.57 1.90
C SER A 209 -4.60 -28.83 2.36
N PHE A 210 -4.75 -29.89 1.58
CA PHE A 210 -4.10 -31.21 1.62
C PHE A 210 -3.22 -31.50 2.84
N GLU A 211 -3.66 -32.41 3.71
CA GLU A 211 -2.92 -32.80 4.93
C GLU A 211 -1.64 -33.61 4.67
N ALA A 212 -1.48 -34.21 3.48
CA ALA A 212 -0.32 -35.06 3.18
C ALA A 212 0.05 -35.06 1.69
N LEU A 213 1.33 -35.36 1.42
CA LEU A 213 1.79 -35.69 0.08
C LEU A 213 1.09 -36.97 -0.43
N PRO A 214 0.94 -37.12 -1.75
CA PRO A 214 0.25 -38.27 -2.30
C PRO A 214 0.95 -39.59 -1.92
N THR A 215 0.24 -40.47 -1.21
CA THR A 215 0.76 -41.78 -0.77
C THR A 215 0.95 -42.76 -1.92
N TRP A 216 0.35 -42.49 -3.07
CA TRP A 216 0.53 -43.26 -4.30
C TRP A 216 1.84 -42.94 -5.04
N PHE A 217 2.54 -41.86 -4.70
CA PHE A 217 3.79 -41.52 -5.37
C PHE A 217 4.88 -42.53 -4.98
N PRO A 218 5.51 -43.22 -5.95
CA PRO A 218 6.51 -44.23 -5.65
C PRO A 218 7.65 -43.66 -4.81
N LYS A 219 8.09 -44.41 -3.78
CA LYS A 219 9.29 -44.05 -3.03
C LYS A 219 10.50 -44.17 -3.95
N PRO A 220 11.51 -43.29 -3.82
CA PRO A 220 12.78 -43.48 -4.51
C PRO A 220 13.31 -44.88 -4.17
N THR A 221 13.52 -45.72 -5.18
CA THR A 221 14.42 -46.88 -5.05
C THR A 221 15.81 -46.35 -4.74
N GLU A 222 16.57 -47.01 -3.85
CA GLU A 222 17.94 -46.61 -3.52
C GLU A 222 18.70 -46.22 -4.79
N ALA A 223 19.30 -45.03 -4.77
CA ALA A 223 20.12 -44.59 -5.88
C ALA A 223 21.24 -45.62 -6.08
N ALA A 224 21.33 -46.21 -7.28
CA ALA A 224 22.61 -46.74 -7.74
C ALA A 224 23.61 -45.62 -7.51
N THR A 225 24.62 -45.89 -6.70
CA THR A 225 25.61 -44.87 -6.36
C THR A 225 26.23 -44.37 -7.67
N LEU A 226 26.60 -43.09 -7.74
CA LEU A 226 27.30 -42.47 -8.89
C LEU A 226 28.62 -43.19 -9.28
N ALA A 227 28.97 -44.29 -8.63
CA ALA A 227 30.05 -45.20 -8.98
C ALA A 227 29.64 -46.26 -10.04
N GLU A 228 28.36 -46.35 -10.42
CA GLU A 228 27.84 -47.32 -11.39
C GLU A 228 27.41 -46.69 -12.75
N LEU A 229 27.71 -45.41 -12.98
CA LEU A 229 27.58 -44.71 -14.27
C LEU A 229 28.94 -44.26 -14.79
#